data_AF-A0A0W0ZXI5-F1
#
_entry.id   AF-A0A0W0ZXI5-F1
#
_cell.length_a   1.000
_cell.length_b   1.000
_cell.length_c   1.000
_cell.angle_alpha   90.00
_cell.angle_beta   90.00
_cell.angle_gamma   90.00
#
_symmetry.space_group_name_H-M   'P 1'
#
loop_
_entity.id
_entity.type
_entity.pdbx_description
1 polymer ?
#
loop_
_entity_poly.entity_id
_entity_poly.type
_entity_poly.pdbx_seq_one_letter_code
_entity_poly.pdbx_strand_id
1 'polypeptide(L)'
;MIRILLLLLVTLNVHSMNAIPLTLSQSDASLKLNLSSPIGVPAKSKATIGKINRKTLDTNLLNMTLFVIGADKASIQWLEQHQEQLKSIQATGLITNVNDFETIVALQEKFKLPLLPVNVDPLLDYIHEQHYPLIIAEGAVWQ
;
A
#
# COMPACT_ATOMS: atom_id res chain seq x y z
N MET A 1 48.90 17.94 21.10
CA MET A 1 48.54 16.55 20.73
C MET A 1 47.31 16.03 21.48
N ILE A 2 46.25 16.83 21.64
CA ILE A 2 44.99 16.39 22.31
C ILE A 2 43.73 16.66 21.47
N ARG A 3 43.89 17.23 20.26
CA ARG A 3 42.76 17.62 19.37
C ARG A 3 42.44 16.64 18.24
N ILE A 4 43.30 15.65 17.98
CA ILE A 4 43.05 14.60 16.97
C ILE A 4 42.31 13.40 17.57
N LEU A 5 42.33 13.25 18.90
CA LEU A 5 41.63 12.16 19.59
C LEU A 5 40.11 12.34 19.62
N LEU A 6 39.60 13.58 19.46
CA LEU A 6 38.16 13.85 19.51
C LEU A 6 37.45 13.56 18.17
N LEU A 7 38.18 13.52 17.05
CA LEU A 7 37.62 13.25 15.72
C LEU A 7 37.45 11.74 15.43
N LEU A 8 38.01 10.86 16.28
CA LEU A 8 37.84 9.41 16.15
C LEU A 8 36.63 8.87 16.95
N LEU A 9 36.02 9.70 17.81
CA LEU A 9 34.87 9.32 18.63
C LEU A 9 33.51 9.50 17.94
N VAL A 10 33.47 10.13 16.75
CA VAL A 10 32.21 10.38 16.01
C VAL A 10 31.96 9.33 14.91
N THR A 11 32.91 8.44 14.62
CA THR A 11 32.73 7.38 13.61
C THR A 11 32.21 6.05 14.18
N LEU A 12 31.90 5.99 15.49
CA LEU A 12 31.46 4.77 16.18
C LEU A 12 29.99 4.80 16.62
N ASN A 13 29.15 5.66 16.03
CA ASN A 13 27.70 5.68 16.26
C ASN A 13 26.89 5.28 15.02
N VAL A 14 27.48 4.48 14.13
CA VAL A 14 26.74 3.80 13.07
C VAL A 14 26.92 2.30 13.26
N HIS A 15 26.21 1.72 14.23
CA HIS A 15 25.72 0.32 14.19
C HIS A 15 24.82 0.05 15.39
N SER A 16 23.74 0.83 15.49
CA SER A 16 22.59 0.49 16.35
C SER A 16 21.29 0.66 15.57
N MET A 17 21.26 0.24 14.30
CA MET A 17 20.00 -0.24 13.75
C MET A 17 19.94 -1.73 14.11
N ASN A 18 19.49 -2.02 15.33
CA ASN A 18 18.82 -3.28 15.59
C ASN A 18 17.59 -3.25 14.68
N ALA A 19 17.72 -3.81 13.46
CA ALA A 19 16.55 -4.30 12.77
C ALA A 19 15.88 -5.24 13.77
N ILE A 20 14.62 -4.97 14.12
CA ILE A 20 13.81 -5.93 14.86
C ILE A 20 13.87 -7.20 14.02
N PRO A 21 14.55 -8.28 14.48
CA PRO A 21 14.51 -9.49 13.71
C PRO A 21 13.05 -9.93 13.74
N LEU A 22 12.45 -10.19 12.57
CA LEU A 22 11.14 -10.83 12.45
C LEU A 22 11.22 -12.31 12.91
N THR A 23 11.99 -12.60 13.96
CA THR A 23 11.86 -13.84 14.69
C THR A 23 10.49 -13.80 15.35
N LEU A 24 9.52 -14.34 14.63
CA LEU A 24 8.22 -14.74 15.12
C LEU A 24 8.47 -15.59 16.37
N SER A 25 8.44 -14.96 17.54
CA SER A 25 8.20 -15.67 18.79
C SER A 25 6.76 -16.13 18.71
N GLN A 26 6.54 -17.27 18.06
CA GLN A 26 5.24 -17.92 17.97
C GLN A 26 4.87 -18.39 19.38
N SER A 27 4.26 -17.50 20.14
CA SER A 27 3.58 -17.88 21.37
C SER A 27 2.39 -18.75 21.01
N ASP A 28 2.15 -19.84 21.75
CA ASP A 28 1.01 -20.74 21.52
C ASP A 28 -0.35 -20.01 21.52
N ALA A 29 -0.42 -18.85 22.16
CA ALA A 29 -1.58 -17.95 22.13
C ALA A 29 -1.78 -17.29 20.74
N SER A 30 -0.71 -16.89 20.06
CA SER A 30 -0.77 -16.27 18.72
C SER A 30 -1.17 -17.27 17.61
N LEU A 31 -0.82 -18.55 17.76
CA LEU A 31 -1.31 -19.64 16.91
C LEU A 31 -2.81 -19.91 17.14
N LYS A 32 -3.28 -19.87 18.39
CA LYS A 32 -4.71 -20.00 18.73
C LYS A 32 -5.56 -18.82 18.23
N LEU A 33 -4.96 -17.63 18.14
CA LEU A 33 -5.64 -16.42 17.65
C LEU A 33 -5.43 -16.18 16.14
N ASN A 34 -4.75 -17.08 15.43
CA ASN A 34 -4.36 -16.92 14.03
C ASN A 34 -3.77 -15.53 13.72
N LEU A 35 -2.91 -15.03 14.61
CA LEU A 35 -2.24 -13.73 14.49
C LEU A 35 -1.01 -13.79 13.58
N SER A 36 -0.93 -14.81 12.71
CA SER A 36 0.17 -15.00 11.76
C SER A 36 0.14 -13.99 10.61
N SER A 37 -0.99 -13.30 10.41
CA SER A 37 -1.17 -12.33 9.34
C SER A 37 -0.65 -10.95 9.75
N PRO A 38 0.19 -10.31 8.92
CA PRO A 38 0.55 -8.89 9.10
C PRO A 38 -0.69 -8.02 9.25
N ILE A 39 -0.56 -6.91 9.99
CA ILE A 39 -1.67 -5.98 10.23
C ILE A 39 -2.28 -5.55 8.89
N GLY A 40 -3.60 -5.70 8.75
CA GLY A 40 -4.36 -5.25 7.58
C GLY A 40 -4.79 -6.34 6.61
N VAL A 41 -4.29 -7.58 6.71
CA VAL A 41 -4.82 -8.72 5.93
C VAL A 41 -5.65 -9.67 6.82
N PRO A 42 -6.75 -10.25 6.29
CA PRO A 42 -7.30 -10.04 4.95
C PRO A 42 -7.96 -8.66 4.81
N ALA A 43 -7.70 -7.98 3.70
CA ALA A 43 -8.43 -6.77 3.34
C ALA A 43 -9.63 -7.18 2.47
N LYS A 44 -10.83 -6.82 2.91
CA LYS A 44 -12.09 -7.16 2.24
C LYS A 44 -12.90 -5.90 1.96
N SER A 45 -13.55 -5.88 0.82
CA SER A 45 -14.44 -4.81 0.38
C SER A 45 -15.56 -5.41 -0.48
N LYS A 46 -16.67 -4.68 -0.58
CA LYS A 46 -17.76 -4.96 -1.52
C LYS A 46 -17.43 -4.53 -2.95
N ALA A 47 -16.31 -3.84 -3.15
CA ALA A 47 -15.88 -3.36 -4.45
C ALA A 47 -15.70 -4.52 -5.44
N THR A 48 -16.09 -4.28 -6.68
CA THR A 48 -16.02 -5.28 -7.76
C THR A 48 -15.16 -4.80 -8.92
N ILE A 49 -14.77 -5.72 -9.79
CA ILE A 49 -14.05 -5.36 -11.01
C ILE A 49 -15.03 -4.66 -11.97
N GLY A 50 -14.68 -3.49 -12.49
CA GLY A 50 -15.54 -2.79 -13.43
C GLY A 50 -14.87 -1.63 -14.16
N LYS A 51 -15.61 -1.06 -15.12
CA LYS A 51 -15.21 0.14 -15.85
C LYS A 51 -15.65 1.38 -15.11
N ILE A 52 -14.83 2.41 -15.15
CA ILE A 52 -15.08 3.66 -14.43
C ILE A 52 -14.94 4.81 -15.41
N ASN A 53 -15.99 5.63 -15.48
CA ASN A 53 -15.97 6.84 -16.28
C ASN A 53 -15.31 7.95 -15.49
N ARG A 54 -14.50 8.77 -16.18
CA ARG A 54 -13.91 9.94 -15.56
C ARG A 54 -15.02 10.85 -15.02
N LYS A 55 -14.90 11.23 -13.74
CA LYS A 55 -15.76 12.24 -13.12
C LYS A 55 -14.96 13.11 -12.17
N THR A 56 -15.37 14.37 -12.05
CA THR A 56 -14.86 15.30 -11.05
C THR A 56 -15.50 14.97 -9.70
N LEU A 57 -14.72 15.14 -8.64
CA LEU A 57 -15.16 15.02 -7.26
C LEU A 57 -15.40 16.43 -6.74
N ASP A 58 -16.60 16.69 -6.21
CA ASP A 58 -16.96 17.98 -5.63
C ASP A 58 -16.39 18.13 -4.21
N THR A 59 -15.12 17.75 -4.00
CA THR A 59 -14.58 17.62 -2.65
C THR A 59 -13.09 17.95 -2.57
N ASN A 60 -12.73 18.78 -1.59
CA ASN A 60 -11.34 19.14 -1.27
C ASN A 60 -10.72 18.21 -0.20
N LEU A 61 -11.39 17.10 0.13
CA LEU A 61 -10.98 16.22 1.24
C LEU A 61 -9.92 15.19 0.84
N LEU A 62 -9.74 14.94 -0.46
CA LEU A 62 -8.77 13.99 -0.99
C LEU A 62 -7.61 14.74 -1.66
N ASN A 63 -6.66 15.21 -0.85
CA ASN A 63 -5.47 15.93 -1.32
C ASN A 63 -4.31 15.00 -1.71
N MET A 64 -4.47 13.68 -1.51
CA MET A 64 -3.45 12.69 -1.85
C MET A 64 -3.84 11.95 -3.11
N THR A 65 -2.86 11.70 -3.97
CA THR A 65 -3.04 10.86 -5.15
C THR A 65 -3.09 9.40 -4.74
N LEU A 66 -4.21 8.74 -5.01
CA LEU A 66 -4.49 7.36 -4.64
C LEU A 66 -4.80 6.53 -5.89
N PHE A 67 -4.59 5.23 -5.80
CA PHE A 67 -5.21 4.27 -6.70
C PHE A 67 -5.74 3.08 -5.91
N VAL A 68 -6.79 2.43 -6.43
CA VAL A 68 -7.41 1.25 -5.80
C VAL A 68 -7.32 0.08 -6.76
N ILE A 69 -6.88 -1.08 -6.23
CA ILE A 69 -6.78 -2.34 -6.97
C ILE A 69 -7.27 -3.52 -6.10
N GLY A 70 -7.61 -4.63 -6.75
CA GLY A 70 -7.80 -5.93 -6.11
C GLY A 70 -6.60 -6.87 -6.29
N ALA A 71 -6.59 -7.99 -5.57
CA ALA A 71 -5.67 -9.10 -5.82
C ALA A 71 -6.17 -10.04 -6.94
N ASP A 72 -6.46 -9.47 -8.11
CA ASP A 72 -6.99 -10.21 -9.27
C ASP A 72 -6.25 -9.87 -10.57
N LYS A 73 -6.48 -10.71 -11.59
CA LYS A 73 -5.82 -10.60 -12.89
C LYS A 73 -6.13 -9.28 -13.60
N ALA A 74 -7.35 -8.75 -13.48
CA ALA A 74 -7.73 -7.50 -14.12
C ALA A 74 -6.93 -6.32 -13.54
N SER A 75 -6.76 -6.29 -12.21
CA SER A 75 -5.94 -5.32 -11.52
C SER A 75 -4.46 -5.41 -11.89
N ILE A 76 -3.92 -6.63 -12.04
CA ILE A 76 -2.53 -6.84 -12.47
C ILE A 76 -2.31 -6.33 -13.89
N GLN A 77 -3.23 -6.65 -14.82
CA GLN A 77 -3.16 -6.15 -16.21
C GLN A 77 -3.28 -4.63 -16.27
N TRP A 78 -4.13 -4.05 -15.44
CA TRP A 78 -4.25 -2.59 -15.33
C TRP A 78 -2.96 -1.95 -14.80
N LEU A 79 -2.33 -2.53 -13.78
CA LEU A 79 -1.03 -2.04 -13.28
C LEU A 79 0.07 -2.09 -14.34
N GLU A 80 0.11 -3.14 -15.18
CA GLU A 80 1.10 -3.25 -16.26
C GLU A 80 1.02 -2.06 -17.23
N GLN A 81 -0.18 -1.51 -17.44
CA GLN A 81 -0.44 -0.38 -18.33
C GLN A 81 -0.23 0.99 -17.64
N HIS A 82 -0.50 1.09 -16.33
CA HIS A 82 -0.55 2.38 -15.63
C HIS A 82 0.63 2.64 -14.68
N GLN A 83 1.52 1.66 -14.46
CA GLN A 83 2.59 1.78 -13.46
C GLN A 83 3.48 3.02 -13.60
N GLU A 84 3.83 3.43 -14.83
CA GLU A 84 4.71 4.58 -15.06
C GLU A 84 4.00 5.88 -14.68
N GLN A 85 2.73 6.01 -15.06
CA GLN A 85 1.88 7.13 -14.69
C GLN A 85 1.73 7.21 -13.16
N LEU A 86 1.39 6.09 -12.51
CA LEU A 86 1.22 6.01 -11.05
C LEU A 86 2.48 6.45 -10.29
N LYS A 87 3.67 6.06 -10.78
CA LYS A 87 4.96 6.52 -10.23
C LYS A 87 5.16 8.02 -10.44
N SER A 88 4.88 8.51 -11.65
CA SER A 88 5.05 9.93 -12.00
C SER A 88 4.21 10.85 -11.14
N ILE A 89 2.99 10.44 -10.78
CA ILE A 89 2.07 11.21 -9.92
C ILE A 89 2.21 10.84 -8.44
N GLN A 90 3.23 10.05 -8.08
CA GLN A 90 3.53 9.59 -6.72
C GLN A 90 2.32 8.99 -6.00
N ALA A 91 1.53 8.19 -6.73
CA ALA A 91 0.29 7.62 -6.24
C ALA A 91 0.54 6.57 -5.14
N THR A 92 -0.25 6.63 -4.07
CA THR A 92 -0.29 5.58 -3.05
C THR A 92 -1.36 4.56 -3.39
N GLY A 93 -1.00 3.28 -3.43
CA GLY A 93 -1.93 2.21 -3.76
C GLY A 93 -2.66 1.65 -2.56
N LEU A 94 -3.97 1.49 -2.70
CA LEU A 94 -4.82 0.74 -1.80
C LEU A 94 -5.14 -0.59 -2.46
N ILE A 95 -4.76 -1.69 -1.83
CA ILE A 95 -5.11 -3.03 -2.28
C ILE A 95 -6.23 -3.59 -1.40
N THR A 96 -7.29 -4.05 -2.05
CA THR A 96 -8.44 -4.68 -1.40
C THR A 96 -8.64 -6.09 -1.92
N ASN A 97 -9.60 -6.81 -1.32
CA ASN A 97 -9.93 -8.19 -1.69
C ASN A 97 -8.69 -9.11 -1.78
N VAL A 98 -7.78 -8.97 -0.82
CA VAL A 98 -6.54 -9.72 -0.70
C VAL A 98 -6.53 -10.50 0.62
N ASN A 99 -6.06 -11.75 0.57
CA ASN A 99 -6.10 -12.65 1.73
C ASN A 99 -4.80 -12.63 2.54
N ASP A 100 -3.68 -12.43 1.87
CA ASP A 100 -2.34 -12.70 2.37
C ASP A 100 -1.38 -11.56 2.02
N PHE A 101 -0.29 -11.47 2.77
CA PHE A 101 0.68 -10.38 2.61
C PHE A 101 1.68 -10.67 1.50
N GLU A 102 1.94 -11.94 1.22
CA GLU A 102 2.82 -12.44 0.17
C GLU A 102 2.40 -11.93 -1.21
N THR A 103 1.10 -11.94 -1.49
CA THR A 103 0.54 -11.36 -2.72
C THR A 103 0.85 -9.87 -2.82
N ILE A 104 0.73 -9.13 -1.72
CA ILE A 104 1.01 -7.69 -1.69
C ILE A 104 2.49 -7.44 -1.97
N VAL A 105 3.38 -8.14 -1.27
CA VAL A 105 4.83 -8.03 -1.46
C VAL A 105 5.22 -8.34 -2.90
N ALA A 106 4.69 -9.42 -3.48
CA ALA A 106 4.97 -9.78 -4.87
C ALA A 106 4.56 -8.67 -5.85
N LEU A 107 3.41 -8.02 -5.63
CA LEU A 107 2.95 -6.88 -6.45
C LEU A 107 3.83 -5.64 -6.23
N GLN A 108 4.20 -5.32 -4.99
CA GLN A 108 5.11 -4.21 -4.69
C GLN A 108 6.49 -4.42 -5.32
N GLU A 109 7.02 -5.64 -5.29
CA GLU A 109 8.30 -5.98 -5.91
C GLU A 109 8.23 -5.93 -7.43
N LYS A 110 7.15 -6.41 -8.05
CA LYS A 110 6.96 -6.40 -9.51
C LYS A 110 6.79 -4.98 -10.04
N PHE A 111 5.92 -4.19 -9.43
CA PHE A 111 5.52 -2.89 -9.97
C PHE A 111 6.26 -1.70 -9.34
N LYS A 112 6.98 -1.90 -8.23
CA LYS A 112 7.69 -0.84 -7.49
C LYS A 112 6.76 0.32 -7.10
N LEU A 113 5.56 -0.02 -6.62
CA LEU A 113 4.54 0.91 -6.12
C LEU A 113 4.20 0.58 -4.66
N PRO A 114 3.97 1.58 -3.79
CA PRO A 114 3.49 1.33 -2.44
C PRO A 114 2.05 0.77 -2.49
N LEU A 115 1.79 -0.29 -1.73
CA LEU A 115 0.47 -0.92 -1.62
C LEU A 115 0.13 -1.11 -0.14
N LEU A 116 -1.05 -0.63 0.26
CA LEU A 116 -1.58 -0.75 1.61
C LEU A 116 -2.84 -1.62 1.59
N PRO A 117 -2.92 -2.69 2.39
CA PRO A 117 -4.13 -3.48 2.49
C PRO A 117 -5.22 -2.71 3.25
N VAL A 118 -6.33 -2.40 2.58
CA VAL A 118 -7.40 -1.55 3.13
C VAL A 118 -8.79 -2.03 2.70
N ASN A 119 -9.78 -1.94 3.61
CA ASN A 119 -11.19 -1.96 3.21
C ASN A 119 -11.54 -0.60 2.59
N VAL A 120 -11.78 -0.61 1.28
CA VAL A 120 -12.03 0.61 0.49
C VAL A 120 -13.50 1.01 0.45
N ASP A 121 -14.42 0.29 1.09
CA ASP A 121 -15.85 0.60 1.08
C ASP A 121 -16.14 2.07 1.47
N PRO A 122 -15.59 2.62 2.58
CA PRO A 122 -15.90 4.00 2.96
C PRO A 122 -15.39 5.03 1.94
N LEU A 123 -14.25 4.74 1.29
CA LEU A 123 -13.68 5.60 0.26
C LEU A 123 -14.55 5.58 -1.00
N LEU A 124 -14.94 4.38 -1.45
CA LEU A 124 -15.74 4.19 -2.65
C LEU A 124 -17.16 4.74 -2.47
N ASP A 125 -17.77 4.52 -1.31
CA ASP A 125 -19.06 5.12 -0.94
C ASP A 125 -18.98 6.65 -1.00
N TYR A 126 -17.89 7.24 -0.48
CA TYR A 126 -17.68 8.68 -0.48
C TYR A 126 -17.56 9.27 -1.91
N ILE A 127 -16.81 8.60 -2.80
CA ILE A 127 -16.70 9.03 -4.20
C ILE A 127 -17.83 8.51 -5.09
N HIS A 128 -18.83 7.85 -4.53
CA HIS A 128 -19.96 7.24 -5.25
C HIS A 128 -19.51 6.29 -6.37
N GLU A 129 -18.50 5.45 -6.09
CA GLU A 129 -18.04 4.38 -6.99
C GLU A 129 -18.23 3.01 -6.33
N GLN A 130 -18.24 1.96 -7.14
CA GLN A 130 -18.33 0.57 -6.64
C GLN A 130 -17.30 -0.34 -7.29
N HIS A 131 -16.57 0.19 -8.28
CA HIS A 131 -15.68 -0.59 -9.11
C HIS A 131 -14.23 -0.22 -8.85
N TYR A 132 -13.34 -1.17 -9.12
CA TYR A 132 -11.91 -0.96 -9.28
C TYR A 132 -11.47 -1.70 -10.57
N PRO A 133 -10.26 -1.48 -11.10
CA PRO A 133 -9.21 -0.56 -10.63
C PRO A 133 -9.49 0.91 -11.01
N LEU A 134 -9.02 1.85 -10.18
CA LEU A 134 -9.18 3.30 -10.39
C LEU A 134 -8.02 4.13 -9.85
N ILE A 135 -7.93 5.39 -10.30
CA ILE A 135 -7.06 6.46 -9.82
C ILE A 135 -7.94 7.58 -9.27
N ILE A 136 -7.53 8.13 -8.13
CA ILE A 136 -8.04 9.38 -7.56
C ILE A 136 -6.88 10.36 -7.51
N ALA A 137 -6.92 11.41 -8.31
CA ALA A 137 -5.94 12.49 -8.22
C ALA A 137 -6.57 13.81 -8.67
N GLU A 138 -6.02 14.94 -8.20
CA GLU A 138 -6.40 16.27 -8.70
C GLU A 138 -7.93 16.53 -8.66
N GLY A 139 -8.61 16.00 -7.65
CA GLY A 139 -10.06 16.16 -7.49
C GLY A 139 -10.90 15.42 -8.54
N ALA A 140 -10.36 14.38 -9.19
CA ALA A 140 -11.09 13.54 -10.12
C ALA A 140 -10.82 12.06 -9.87
N VAL A 141 -11.74 11.22 -10.33
CA VAL A 141 -11.57 9.76 -10.39
C VAL A 141 -11.67 9.28 -11.84
N TRP A 142 -10.79 8.37 -12.23
CA TRP A 142 -10.76 7.73 -13.54
C TRP A 142 -10.10 6.35 -13.48
N GLN A 143 -10.13 5.61 -14.58
CA GLN A 143 -9.42 4.34 -14.76
C GLN A 143 -8.26 4.52 -15.73
#